data_AF-A0A934VN46-F1
#
_entry.id   AF-A0A934VN46-F1
#
_cell.length_a   1.000
_cell.length_b   1.000
_cell.length_c   1.000
_cell.angle_alpha   90.00
_cell.angle_beta   90.00
_cell.angle_gamma   90.00
#
_symmetry.space_group_name_H-M   'P 1'
#
loop_
_entity.id
_entity.type
_entity.pdbx_description
1 polymer ?
#
loop_
_entity_poly.entity_id
_entity_poly.type
_entity_poly.pdbx_seq_one_letter_code
_entity_poly.pdbx_strand_id
1 'polypeptide(L)'
;MTPDQLAPRDWQRIHQASLQVVNGVLWNDEILADKARAELRETLREMEKRYGRVPAILAIRADFSEDPEEAMALHREVLAKTPESLARRLSLQSLLRLLINSDGPEPEIRAHLAELRDLTVAEGEDSDHDELRELQQLVRRCFGA
;
A
#
# COMPACT_ATOMS: atom_id res chain seq x y z
N MET A 1 19.22 -6.30 2.19
CA MET A 1 18.73 -6.58 0.82
C MET A 1 17.75 -5.49 0.45
N THR A 2 17.68 -5.15 -0.83
CA THR A 2 16.62 -4.31 -1.39
C THR A 2 15.44 -5.17 -1.82
N PRO A 3 14.19 -4.65 -1.77
CA PRO A 3 13.04 -5.35 -2.33
C PRO A 3 13.25 -5.67 -3.81
N ASP A 4 12.76 -6.82 -4.28
CA ASP A 4 12.67 -7.19 -5.70
C ASP A 4 13.97 -7.03 -6.52
N GLN A 5 15.14 -7.20 -5.88
CA GLN A 5 16.46 -7.04 -6.52
C GLN A 5 16.73 -5.63 -7.07
N LEU A 6 16.00 -4.61 -6.61
CA LEU A 6 16.25 -3.22 -6.97
C LEU A 6 17.69 -2.84 -6.61
N ALA A 7 18.39 -2.08 -7.46
CA ALA A 7 19.71 -1.61 -7.06
C ALA A 7 19.60 -0.72 -5.80
N PRO A 8 20.51 -0.80 -4.81
CA PRO A 8 20.46 0.00 -3.59
C PRO A 8 20.29 1.50 -3.83
N ARG A 9 20.96 2.03 -4.86
CA ARG A 9 20.86 3.44 -5.25
C ARG A 9 19.46 3.80 -5.77
N ASP A 10 18.82 2.90 -6.50
CA ASP A 10 17.49 3.13 -7.05
C ASP A 10 16.43 3.03 -5.95
N TRP A 11 16.56 2.05 -5.05
CA TRP A 11 15.73 1.98 -3.85
C TRP A 11 15.86 3.23 -2.98
N GLN A 12 17.08 3.73 -2.80
CA GLN A 12 17.32 4.96 -2.05
C GLN A 12 16.62 6.17 -2.71
N ARG A 13 16.59 6.25 -4.05
CA ARG A 13 15.87 7.32 -4.76
C ARG A 13 14.38 7.27 -4.48
N ILE A 14 13.77 6.10 -4.59
CA ILE A 14 12.34 5.91 -4.28
C ILE A 14 12.07 6.32 -2.83
N HIS A 15 12.84 5.78 -1.89
CA HIS A 15 12.67 6.05 -0.46
C HIS A 15 12.79 7.55 -0.14
N GLN A 16 13.78 8.25 -0.69
CA GLN A 16 13.93 9.70 -0.47
C GLN A 16 12.76 10.50 -1.05
N ALA A 17 12.28 10.16 -2.24
CA ALA A 17 11.13 10.82 -2.84
C ALA A 17 9.85 10.57 -2.02
N SER A 18 9.62 9.34 -1.54
CA SER A 18 8.49 9.03 -0.64
C SER A 18 8.55 9.82 0.67
N LEU A 19 9.74 9.95 1.28
CA LEU A 19 9.91 10.75 2.50
C LEU A 19 9.58 12.23 2.28
N GLN A 20 9.92 12.80 1.13
CA GLN A 20 9.59 14.20 0.84
C GLN A 20 8.07 14.43 0.78
N VAL A 21 7.30 13.48 0.22
CA VAL A 21 5.84 13.55 0.23
C VAL A 21 5.32 13.53 1.67
N VAL A 22 5.77 12.55 2.46
CA VAL A 22 5.34 12.40 3.86
C VAL A 22 5.66 13.66 4.67
N ASN A 23 6.86 14.23 4.50
CA ASN A 23 7.25 15.46 5.18
C ASN A 23 6.37 16.66 4.77
N GLY A 24 6.05 16.81 3.48
CA GLY A 24 5.13 17.85 3.01
C GLY A 24 3.75 17.73 3.65
N VAL A 25 3.20 16.51 3.72
CA VAL A 25 1.93 16.23 4.39
C VAL A 25 1.99 16.54 5.89
N LEU A 26 3.04 16.10 6.59
CA LEU A 26 3.21 16.33 8.03
C LEU A 26 3.37 17.81 8.39
N TRP A 27 3.95 18.60 7.51
CA TRP A 27 4.09 20.05 7.69
C TRP A 27 2.91 20.86 7.13
N ASN A 28 1.89 20.18 6.60
CA ASN A 28 0.74 20.81 5.96
C ASN A 28 1.14 21.79 4.84
N ASP A 29 2.24 21.47 4.14
CA ASP A 29 2.76 22.20 2.99
C ASP A 29 2.32 21.47 1.72
N GLU A 30 1.12 21.82 1.25
CA GLU A 30 0.50 21.18 0.06
C GLU A 30 1.35 21.38 -1.20
N ILE A 31 2.02 22.53 -1.35
CA ILE A 31 2.88 22.81 -2.51
C ILE A 31 4.08 21.87 -2.50
N LEU A 32 4.72 21.69 -1.34
CA LEU A 32 5.81 20.72 -1.19
C LEU A 32 5.33 19.29 -1.42
N ALA A 33 4.17 18.92 -0.87
CA ALA A 33 3.61 17.59 -1.02
C ALA A 33 3.31 17.25 -2.49
N ASP A 34 2.68 18.15 -3.23
CA ASP A 34 2.32 17.94 -4.63
C ASP A 34 3.54 17.88 -5.54
N LYS A 35 4.51 18.75 -5.31
CA LYS A 35 5.80 18.69 -6.02
C LYS A 35 6.50 17.35 -5.76
N ALA A 36 6.58 16.92 -4.50
CA ALA A 36 7.20 15.66 -4.13
C ALA A 36 6.44 14.45 -4.72
N ARG A 37 5.10 14.48 -4.79
CA ARG A 37 4.29 13.44 -5.44
C ARG A 37 4.62 13.35 -6.94
N ALA A 38 4.75 14.47 -7.62
CA ALA A 38 5.14 14.49 -9.03
C ALA A 38 6.54 13.88 -9.25
N GLU A 39 7.52 14.26 -8.43
CA GLU A 39 8.88 13.71 -8.51
C GLU A 39 8.93 12.21 -8.18
N LEU A 40 8.16 11.75 -7.19
CA LEU A 40 8.01 10.34 -6.87
C LEU A 40 7.38 9.56 -8.03
N ARG A 41 6.31 10.08 -8.65
CA ARG A 41 5.67 9.44 -9.80
C ARG A 41 6.63 9.27 -10.97
N GLU A 42 7.41 10.29 -11.31
CA GLU A 42 8.42 10.17 -12.36
C GLU A 42 9.50 9.15 -11.98
N THR A 43 9.97 9.17 -10.74
CA THR A 43 10.94 8.18 -10.24
C THR A 43 10.38 6.76 -10.37
N LEU A 44 9.15 6.51 -9.93
CA LEU A 44 8.53 5.18 -10.02
C LEU A 44 8.34 4.74 -11.48
N ARG A 45 7.96 5.64 -12.39
CA ARG A 45 7.88 5.33 -13.84
C ARG A 45 9.24 4.95 -14.42
N GLU A 46 10.32 5.64 -14.05
CA GLU A 46 11.68 5.28 -14.46
C GLU A 46 12.06 3.89 -13.94
N MET A 47 11.75 3.59 -12.68
CA MET A 47 12.05 2.30 -12.07
C MET A 47 11.22 1.18 -12.70
N GLU A 48 9.94 1.42 -12.98
CA GLU A 48 9.07 0.46 -13.67
C GLU A 48 9.59 0.14 -15.07
N LYS A 49 10.09 1.14 -15.81
CA LYS A 49 10.73 0.91 -17.13
C LYS A 49 11.98 0.04 -17.03
N ARG A 50 12.74 0.15 -15.94
CA ARG A 50 14.04 -0.51 -15.78
C ARG A 50 13.92 -1.92 -15.20
N TYR A 51 13.06 -2.10 -14.22
CA TYR A 51 12.90 -3.33 -13.44
C TYR A 51 11.61 -4.07 -13.77
N GLY A 52 10.71 -3.44 -14.54
CA GLY A 52 9.37 -3.94 -14.77
C GLY A 52 8.42 -3.64 -13.62
N ARG A 53 7.23 -4.23 -13.70
CA ARG A 53 6.15 -4.11 -12.73
C ARG A 53 6.36 -5.05 -11.53
N VAL A 54 7.40 -4.78 -10.74
CA VAL A 54 7.71 -5.55 -9.53
C VAL A 54 6.86 -5.11 -8.33
N PRO A 55 6.50 -6.02 -7.41
CA PRO A 55 5.62 -5.75 -6.26
C PRO A 55 5.95 -4.47 -5.49
N ALA A 56 7.22 -4.23 -5.13
CA ALA A 56 7.63 -3.07 -4.35
C ALA A 56 7.34 -1.74 -5.07
N ILE A 57 7.56 -1.67 -6.39
CA ILE A 57 7.25 -0.46 -7.17
C ILE A 57 5.75 -0.25 -7.24
N LEU A 58 4.99 -1.32 -7.49
CA LEU A 58 3.53 -1.26 -7.61
C LEU A 58 2.87 -0.86 -6.28
N ALA A 59 3.34 -1.39 -5.16
CA ALA A 59 2.83 -1.07 -3.83
C ALA A 59 3.01 0.43 -3.52
N ILE A 60 4.23 0.97 -3.72
CA ILE A 60 4.49 2.39 -3.49
C ILE A 60 3.69 3.25 -4.46
N ARG A 61 3.55 2.84 -5.72
CA ARG A 61 2.71 3.57 -6.68
C ARG A 61 1.24 3.60 -6.23
N ALA A 62 0.74 2.51 -5.65
CA ALA A 62 -0.61 2.43 -5.11
C ALA A 62 -0.79 3.36 -3.90
N ASP A 63 0.15 3.30 -2.94
CA ASP A 63 0.11 4.09 -1.69
C ASP A 63 0.14 5.62 -1.96
N PHE A 64 0.72 6.04 -3.08
CA PHE A 64 0.82 7.44 -3.48
C PHE A 64 -0.09 7.81 -4.68
N SER A 65 -1.01 6.93 -5.09
CA SER A 65 -1.98 7.28 -6.13
C SER A 65 -3.08 8.17 -5.56
N GLU A 66 -3.49 9.16 -6.35
CA GLU A 66 -4.63 10.04 -6.04
C GLU A 66 -5.96 9.44 -6.53
N ASP A 67 -5.91 8.38 -7.34
CA ASP A 67 -7.08 7.66 -7.84
C ASP A 67 -7.27 6.36 -7.03
N PRO A 68 -8.33 6.27 -6.20
CA PRO A 68 -8.62 5.07 -5.42
C PRO A 68 -8.77 3.81 -6.27
N GLU A 69 -9.32 3.91 -7.47
CA GLU A 69 -9.51 2.75 -8.37
C GLU A 69 -8.17 2.25 -8.92
N GLU A 70 -7.28 3.18 -9.30
CA GLU A 70 -5.91 2.84 -9.68
C GLU A 70 -5.17 2.18 -8.50
N ALA A 71 -5.25 2.77 -7.30
CA ALA A 71 -4.62 2.24 -6.10
C ALA A 71 -5.10 0.81 -5.79
N MET A 72 -6.41 0.57 -5.86
CA MET A 72 -7.00 -0.76 -5.66
C MET A 72 -6.51 -1.76 -6.71
N ALA A 73 -6.49 -1.38 -7.98
CA ALA A 73 -5.99 -2.24 -9.06
C ALA A 73 -4.51 -2.61 -8.86
N LEU A 74 -3.68 -1.65 -8.46
CA LEU A 74 -2.26 -1.88 -8.18
C LEU A 74 -2.05 -2.78 -6.97
N HIS A 75 -2.75 -2.59 -5.85
CA HIS A 75 -2.64 -3.50 -4.70
C HIS A 75 -3.08 -4.93 -5.04
N ARG A 76 -4.16 -5.11 -5.82
CA ARG A 76 -4.55 -6.45 -6.30
C ARG A 76 -3.44 -7.08 -7.15
N GLU A 77 -2.77 -6.30 -7.99
CA GLU A 77 -1.64 -6.79 -8.78
C GLU A 77 -0.44 -7.18 -7.89
N VAL A 78 -0.15 -6.41 -6.84
CA VAL A 78 0.86 -6.76 -5.83
C VAL A 78 0.52 -8.10 -5.18
N LEU A 79 -0.71 -8.28 -4.71
CA LEU A 79 -1.19 -9.51 -4.08
C LEU A 79 -1.14 -10.73 -5.03
N ALA A 80 -1.29 -10.52 -6.33
CA ALA A 80 -1.14 -11.61 -7.31
C ALA A 80 0.33 -12.01 -7.55
N LYS A 81 1.28 -11.11 -7.27
CA LYS A 81 2.70 -11.28 -7.59
C LYS A 81 3.59 -11.61 -6.40
N THR A 82 3.19 -11.23 -5.18
CA THR A 82 4.03 -11.39 -4.00
C THR A 82 3.62 -12.57 -3.12
N PRO A 83 4.52 -13.56 -2.92
CA PRO A 83 4.38 -14.54 -1.85
C PRO A 83 4.96 -14.04 -0.52
N GLU A 84 5.63 -12.88 -0.50
CA GLU A 84 6.24 -12.32 0.71
C GLU A 84 5.14 -11.85 1.68
N SER A 85 5.17 -12.39 2.90
CA SER A 85 4.14 -12.17 3.90
C SER A 85 3.99 -10.70 4.31
N LEU A 86 5.10 -9.96 4.45
CA LEU A 86 5.06 -8.55 4.82
C LEU A 86 4.43 -7.69 3.72
N ALA A 87 4.95 -7.74 2.49
CA ALA A 87 4.42 -6.98 1.36
C ALA A 87 2.94 -7.31 1.09
N ARG A 88 2.57 -8.58 1.25
CA ARG A 88 1.19 -9.05 1.14
C ARG A 88 0.29 -8.46 2.23
N ARG A 89 0.74 -8.48 3.49
CA ARG A 89 0.01 -7.94 4.65
C ARG A 89 -0.25 -6.44 4.49
N LEU A 90 0.80 -5.67 4.17
CA LEU A 90 0.69 -4.22 3.95
C LEU A 90 -0.26 -3.90 2.79
N SER A 91 -0.16 -4.64 1.68
CA SER A 91 -1.07 -4.45 0.54
C SER A 91 -2.52 -4.82 0.86
N LEU A 92 -2.76 -5.86 1.69
CA LEU A 92 -4.10 -6.20 2.17
C LEU A 92 -4.67 -5.10 3.08
N GLN A 93 -3.87 -4.53 3.98
CA GLN A 93 -4.29 -3.42 4.84
C GLN A 93 -4.71 -2.20 4.01
N SER A 94 -3.86 -1.76 3.08
CA SER A 94 -4.18 -0.64 2.19
C SER A 94 -5.40 -0.93 1.31
N LEU A 95 -5.49 -2.12 0.70
CA LEU A 95 -6.63 -2.51 -0.13
C LEU A 95 -7.95 -2.56 0.65
N LEU A 96 -7.95 -3.11 1.87
CA LEU A 96 -9.13 -3.15 2.72
C LEU A 96 -9.61 -1.74 3.09
N ARG A 97 -8.70 -0.82 3.42
CA ARG A 97 -9.05 0.59 3.69
C ARG A 97 -9.72 1.23 2.48
N LEU A 98 -9.18 1.02 1.28
CA LEU A 98 -9.75 1.52 0.03
C LEU A 98 -11.14 0.91 -0.26
N LEU A 99 -11.26 -0.41 -0.18
CA LEU A 99 -12.54 -1.10 -0.39
C LEU A 99 -13.61 -0.64 0.59
N ILE A 100 -13.29 -0.46 1.87
CA ILE A 100 -14.25 0.00 2.88
C ILE A 100 -14.67 1.45 2.61
N ASN A 101 -13.73 2.32 2.25
CA ASN A 101 -14.02 3.74 2.00
C ASN A 101 -14.80 3.97 0.68
N SER A 102 -14.69 3.05 -0.27
CA SER A 102 -15.37 3.11 -1.57
C SER A 102 -16.63 2.24 -1.65
N ASP A 103 -17.17 1.77 -0.51
CA ASP A 103 -18.33 0.86 -0.44
C ASP A 103 -18.18 -0.38 -1.34
N GLY A 104 -16.98 -0.95 -1.35
CA GLY A 104 -16.62 -2.13 -2.12
C GLY A 104 -17.41 -3.38 -1.73
N PRO A 105 -17.36 -4.44 -2.56
CA PRO A 105 -18.18 -5.63 -2.36
C PRO A 105 -17.82 -6.36 -1.07
N GLU A 106 -18.80 -6.49 -0.16
CA GLU A 106 -18.65 -7.15 1.13
C GLU A 106 -17.99 -8.54 1.07
N PRO A 107 -18.29 -9.43 0.09
CA PRO A 107 -17.62 -10.72 -0.01
C PRO A 107 -16.11 -10.61 -0.21
N GLU A 108 -15.65 -9.64 -1.00
CA GLU A 108 -14.21 -9.39 -1.25
C GLU A 108 -13.55 -8.87 0.03
N ILE A 109 -14.19 -7.91 0.70
CA ILE A 109 -13.73 -7.35 1.97
C ILE A 109 -13.57 -8.45 3.03
N ARG A 110 -14.57 -9.34 3.17
CA ARG A 110 -14.52 -10.45 4.12
C ARG A 110 -13.43 -11.46 3.80
N ALA A 111 -13.23 -11.78 2.52
CA ALA A 111 -12.17 -12.70 2.09
C ALA A 111 -10.78 -12.14 2.43
N HIS A 112 -10.51 -10.88 2.06
CA HIS A 112 -9.23 -10.23 2.34
C HIS A 112 -8.99 -9.99 3.84
N LEU A 113 -10.05 -9.72 4.62
CA LEU A 113 -9.92 -9.58 6.06
C LEU A 113 -9.58 -10.92 6.75
N ALA A 114 -10.14 -12.03 6.27
CA ALA A 114 -9.81 -13.36 6.78
C ALA A 114 -8.35 -13.70 6.48
N GLU A 115 -7.90 -13.42 5.26
CA GLU A 115 -6.50 -13.60 4.86
C GLU A 115 -5.53 -12.74 5.68
N LEU A 116 -5.85 -11.45 5.86
CA LEU A 116 -5.04 -10.55 6.66
C LEU A 116 -4.91 -11.05 8.10
N ARG A 117 -6.02 -11.51 8.70
CA ARG A 117 -6.01 -12.09 10.04
C ARG A 117 -5.06 -13.28 10.12
N ASP A 118 -5.11 -14.19 9.17
CA ASP A 118 -4.29 -15.40 9.19
C ASP A 118 -2.78 -15.05 9.08
N LEU A 119 -2.43 -14.02 8.29
CA LEU A 119 -1.06 -13.50 8.21
C LEU A 119 -0.61 -12.78 9.49
N THR A 120 -1.47 -11.96 10.09
CA THR A 120 -1.17 -11.26 11.35
C THR A 120 -1.00 -12.23 12.51
N VAL A 121 -1.79 -13.30 12.59
CA VAL A 121 -1.65 -14.32 13.64
C VAL A 121 -0.33 -15.11 13.48
N ALA A 122 0.08 -15.38 12.25
CA ALA A 122 1.29 -16.16 12.00
C ALA A 122 2.59 -15.36 12.28
N GLU A 123 2.62 -14.10 11.88
CA GLU A 123 3.87 -13.32 11.77
C GLU A 123 3.71 -11.83 12.11
N GLY A 124 2.61 -11.45 12.75
CA GLY A 124 2.30 -10.06 13.10
C GLY A 124 2.99 -9.59 14.38
N GLU A 125 3.33 -8.30 14.41
CA GLU A 125 3.73 -7.61 15.63
C GLU A 125 2.48 -7.02 16.33
N ASP A 126 2.63 -6.50 17.55
CA ASP A 126 1.49 -5.96 18.32
C ASP A 126 0.74 -4.84 17.57
N SER A 127 1.47 -3.98 16.84
CA SER A 127 0.87 -2.93 16.00
C SER A 127 0.00 -3.50 14.88
N ASP A 128 0.37 -4.66 14.31
CA ASP A 128 -0.42 -5.31 13.25
C ASP A 128 -1.74 -5.85 13.79
N HIS A 129 -1.76 -6.29 15.05
CA HIS A 129 -2.95 -6.77 15.72
C HIS A 129 -3.94 -5.64 16.02
N ASP A 130 -3.43 -4.47 16.39
CA ASP A 130 -4.26 -3.27 16.60
C ASP A 130 -4.85 -2.77 15.27
N GLU A 131 -4.06 -2.68 14.21
CA GLU A 131 -4.52 -2.33 12.86
C GLU A 131 -5.60 -3.31 12.35
N LEU A 132 -5.39 -4.61 12.51
CA LEU A 132 -6.39 -5.62 12.16
C LEU A 132 -7.69 -5.43 12.96
N ARG A 133 -7.60 -5.10 14.25
CA ARG A 133 -8.77 -4.84 15.09
C ARG A 133 -9.54 -3.62 14.61
N GLU A 134 -8.86 -2.56 14.19
CA GLU A 134 -9.49 -1.36 13.62
C GLU A 134 -10.24 -1.69 12.33
N LEU A 135 -9.62 -2.43 11.41
CA LEU A 135 -10.25 -2.87 10.17
C LEU A 135 -11.48 -3.75 10.43
N GLN A 136 -11.40 -4.68 11.38
CA GLN A 136 -12.55 -5.48 11.80
C GLN A 136 -13.70 -4.63 12.34
N GLN A 137 -13.41 -3.59 13.13
CA GLN A 137 -14.42 -2.66 13.65
C GLN A 137 -15.02 -1.80 12.54
N LEU A 138 -14.23 -1.36 11.56
CA LEU A 138 -14.72 -0.65 10.38
C LEU A 138 -15.69 -1.51 9.56
N VAL A 139 -15.32 -2.75 9.23
CA VAL A 139 -16.18 -3.68 8.51
C VAL A 139 -17.49 -3.94 9.26
N ARG A 140 -17.43 -4.12 10.59
CA ARG A 140 -18.64 -4.25 11.41
C ARG A 140 -19.53 -3.01 11.38
N ARG A 141 -18.96 -1.81 11.28
CA ARG A 141 -19.75 -0.56 11.18
C ARG A 141 -20.41 -0.39 9.82
N CYS A 142 -19.72 -0.76 8.73
CA CYS A 142 -20.22 -0.59 7.37
C CYS A 142 -21.22 -1.69 6.95
N PHE A 143 -21.01 -2.92 7.42
CA PHE A 143 -21.76 -4.11 6.97
C PHE A 143 -22.48 -4.85 8.10
N GLY A 144 -22.36 -4.39 9.34
CA GLY A 144 -23.04 -4.98 10.49
C GLY A 144 -24.41 -4.35 10.74
N ALA A 145 -25.44 -5.20 10.73
CA ALA A 145 -26.61 -5.06 11.58
C ALA A 145 -26.29 -5.61 12.98
#